data_AF-A0A914SET9-F1
#
_entry.id   AF-A0A914SET9-F1
#
_cell.length_a   1.000
_cell.length_b   1.000
_cell.length_c   1.000
_cell.angle_alpha   90.00
_cell.angle_beta   90.00
_cell.angle_gamma   90.00
#
_symmetry.space_group_name_H-M   'P 1'
#
loop_
_entity.id
_entity.type
_entity.pdbx_description
1 polymer ?
#
loop_
_entity_poly.entity_id
_entity_poly.type
_entity_poly.pdbx_seq_one_letter_code
_entity_poly.pdbx_strand_id
1 'polypeptide(L)'
;MRRHLLVHVEPIEIELEDSDSSLLFANLQSAFPGCSGLYYQSEKSRAKSSVKFDGQKFHAPNGDWEDRDYYVRLGGNRCHFPFGSYENASKQFENSVNLVSKLIGGKRITYGEEIMNGRRSPVEKMDSIKQIIQNVGLAKSHNNKQPMQQDVNFTKSEALQRTAAALEANDSSNLTPLEQQFVDLARISTAKDSIIETQRADIRKLQDELHALKKKTKEVKEELQRSELRCRAQDEELTMLRNLGKEQTYMCDRVNDLTKRLVEAKDETDKITTELNARIEMEISKCTALEKESNEKSIKIEEFEAILNRIQHENYDLKKDLEISDAKLIEQSLQFANASEERAGIQDYLTAENTTLIEKLGVPFLEMNEKLQQKCEELTKKCEEMESLWNAKIQEALKTEINRNNVLTDESKEQEKKVAELSSMVDQMARENNELIRRFENVKHERDTLRRSLAMDQVTKKDHPKPIVGSPLRY
;
A
#
# COMPACT_ATOMS: atom_id res chain seq x y z
N MET A 1 34.05 -41.29 -33.75
CA MET A 1 34.84 -41.60 -32.54
C MET A 1 34.87 -40.36 -31.65
N ARG A 2 34.37 -40.43 -30.42
CA ARG A 2 34.55 -39.35 -29.45
C ARG A 2 35.97 -39.43 -28.90
N ARG A 3 36.74 -38.34 -29.03
CA ARG A 3 38.06 -38.22 -28.43
C ARG A 3 37.87 -37.72 -27.01
N HIS A 4 38.45 -38.42 -26.05
CA HIS A 4 38.42 -38.05 -24.65
C HIS A 4 39.82 -37.71 -24.19
N LEU A 5 39.96 -36.63 -23.43
CA LEU A 5 41.19 -36.25 -22.76
C LEU A 5 41.00 -36.50 -21.26
N LEU A 6 41.93 -37.22 -20.66
CA LEU A 6 42.01 -37.35 -19.20
C LEU A 6 42.84 -36.19 -18.68
N VAL A 7 42.22 -35.34 -17.86
CA VAL A 7 42.87 -34.20 -17.21
C VAL A 7 42.94 -34.52 -15.73
N HIS A 8 44.15 -34.47 -15.17
CA HIS A 8 44.42 -34.67 -13.75
C HIS A 8 44.75 -33.32 -13.12
N VAL A 9 44.36 -33.14 -11.87
CA VAL A 9 44.70 -31.97 -11.04
C VAL A 9 45.81 -32.39 -10.08
N GLU A 10 46.71 -31.46 -9.76
CA GLU A 10 47.77 -31.68 -8.79
C GLU A 10 47.19 -32.03 -7.41
N PRO A 11 47.81 -32.98 -6.66
CA PRO A 11 47.36 -33.31 -5.31
C PRO A 11 47.37 -32.09 -4.38
N ILE A 12 46.34 -31.98 -3.54
CA ILE A 12 46.20 -30.91 -2.54
C ILE A 12 46.18 -31.57 -1.17
N GLU A 13 46.99 -31.05 -0.25
CA GLU A 13 46.96 -31.44 1.16
C GLU A 13 45.74 -30.82 1.84
N ILE A 14 44.93 -31.65 2.50
CA ILE A 14 43.73 -31.20 3.21
C ILE A 14 43.88 -31.52 4.69
N GLU A 15 43.65 -30.53 5.53
CA GLU A 15 43.74 -30.66 6.98
C GLU A 15 42.67 -31.63 7.52
N LEU A 16 43.14 -32.55 8.37
CA LEU A 16 42.33 -33.49 9.13
C LEU A 16 41.93 -32.89 10.48
N GLU A 17 40.87 -33.41 11.09
CA GLU A 17 40.41 -33.01 12.41
C GLU A 17 41.33 -33.58 13.51
N ASP A 18 41.84 -32.72 14.41
CA ASP A 18 42.84 -33.09 15.43
C ASP A 18 42.34 -34.17 16.43
N SER A 19 41.03 -34.30 16.60
CA SER A 19 40.45 -35.14 17.65
C SER A 19 40.39 -36.64 17.30
N ASP A 20 40.23 -36.96 16.02
CA ASP A 20 39.97 -38.31 15.55
C ASP A 20 40.56 -38.60 14.16
N SER A 21 41.44 -37.70 13.68
CA SER A 21 42.07 -37.77 12.36
C SER A 21 41.05 -37.94 11.23
N SER A 22 39.81 -37.47 11.40
CA SER A 22 38.78 -37.58 10.36
C SER A 22 38.85 -36.41 9.38
N LEU A 23 38.30 -36.59 8.18
CA LEU A 23 38.26 -35.52 7.17
C LEU A 23 36.85 -34.93 7.08
N LEU A 24 36.68 -33.67 7.46
CA LEU A 24 35.40 -32.97 7.36
C LEU A 24 35.00 -32.77 5.90
N PHE A 25 33.73 -33.04 5.57
CA PHE A 25 33.21 -32.82 4.22
C PHE A 25 33.29 -31.36 3.78
N ALA A 26 33.15 -30.42 4.72
CA ALA A 26 33.32 -28.99 4.47
C ALA A 26 34.74 -28.63 4.00
N ASN A 27 35.78 -29.22 4.60
CA ASN A 27 37.17 -29.02 4.19
C ASN A 27 37.43 -29.59 2.79
N LEU A 28 36.80 -30.71 2.46
CA LEU A 28 36.88 -31.28 1.11
C LEU A 28 36.15 -30.40 0.07
N GLN A 29 35.02 -29.81 0.44
CA GLN A 29 34.23 -28.93 -0.44
C GLN A 29 34.88 -27.57 -0.67
N SER A 30 35.61 -27.03 0.30
CA SER A 30 36.36 -25.78 0.12
C SER A 30 37.51 -25.95 -0.87
N ALA A 31 38.21 -27.09 -0.83
CA ALA A 31 39.27 -27.42 -1.80
C ALA A 31 38.71 -27.82 -3.17
N PHE A 32 37.60 -28.57 -3.21
CA PHE A 32 36.99 -29.08 -4.44
C PHE A 32 35.49 -28.77 -4.50
N PRO A 33 35.10 -27.57 -4.99
CA PRO A 33 33.70 -27.20 -5.14
C PRO A 33 32.91 -28.20 -6.01
N GLY A 34 31.75 -28.64 -5.53
CA GLY A 34 30.92 -29.63 -6.23
C GLY A 34 31.38 -31.09 -6.07
N CYS A 35 32.27 -31.35 -5.11
CA CYS A 35 32.58 -32.71 -4.69
C CYS A 35 31.38 -33.38 -4.00
N SER A 36 31.27 -34.70 -4.22
CA SER A 36 30.17 -35.54 -3.73
C SER A 36 30.64 -36.77 -2.96
N GLY A 37 31.96 -37.00 -2.91
CA GLY A 37 32.52 -38.14 -2.21
C GLY A 37 34.01 -38.29 -2.48
N LEU A 38 34.63 -39.19 -1.72
CA LEU A 38 36.04 -39.52 -1.77
C LEU A 38 36.19 -41.03 -2.05
N TYR A 39 37.14 -41.40 -2.89
CA TYR A 39 37.46 -42.81 -3.16
C TYR A 39 38.97 -42.99 -3.32
N TYR A 40 39.46 -44.19 -3.04
CA TYR A 40 40.84 -44.58 -3.30
C TYR A 40 40.86 -45.79 -4.21
N GLN A 41 41.98 -46.01 -4.89
CA GLN A 41 42.18 -47.21 -5.68
C GLN A 41 43.05 -48.18 -4.88
N SER A 42 42.55 -49.38 -4.62
CA SER A 42 43.37 -50.38 -3.92
C SER A 42 44.46 -50.91 -4.85
N GLU A 43 45.71 -50.87 -4.39
CA GLU A 43 46.87 -51.40 -5.14
C GLU A 43 46.69 -52.87 -5.54
N LYS A 44 46.03 -53.67 -4.68
CA LYS A 44 45.87 -55.11 -4.88
C LYS A 44 44.83 -55.50 -5.91
N SER A 45 43.75 -54.71 -6.05
CA SER A 45 42.60 -55.09 -6.88
C SER A 45 42.34 -54.15 -8.06
N ARG A 46 43.03 -53.00 -8.13
CA ARG A 46 42.73 -51.89 -9.05
C ARG A 46 41.26 -51.42 -8.97
N ALA A 47 40.48 -51.88 -8.00
CA ALA A 47 39.10 -51.48 -7.81
C ALA A 47 39.03 -50.13 -7.11
N LYS A 48 38.04 -49.32 -7.49
CA LYS A 48 37.73 -48.05 -6.82
C LYS A 48 36.90 -48.35 -5.58
N SER A 49 37.43 -48.02 -4.41
CA SER A 49 36.75 -48.18 -3.13
C SER A 49 36.36 -46.82 -2.58
N SER A 50 35.09 -46.65 -2.23
CA SER A 50 34.59 -45.42 -1.61
C SER A 50 35.04 -45.33 -0.15
N VAL A 51 35.47 -44.14 0.28
CA VAL A 51 35.78 -43.86 1.68
C VAL A 51 34.47 -43.78 2.46
N LYS A 52 34.46 -44.30 3.70
CA LYS A 52 33.27 -44.33 4.54
C LYS A 52 32.90 -42.90 4.95
N PHE A 53 31.63 -42.56 4.78
CA PHE A 53 31.06 -41.24 5.10
C PHE A 53 29.87 -41.43 6.04
N ASP A 54 29.82 -40.63 7.11
CA ASP A 54 28.75 -40.72 8.12
C ASP A 54 27.66 -39.64 7.95
N GLY A 55 27.79 -38.76 6.96
CA GLY A 55 26.90 -37.61 6.75
C GLY A 55 27.57 -36.27 7.02
N GLN A 56 28.69 -36.25 7.77
CA GLN A 56 29.41 -35.02 8.12
C GLN A 56 30.91 -35.12 7.84
N LYS A 57 31.51 -36.30 8.06
CA LYS A 57 32.95 -36.54 7.91
C LYS A 57 33.26 -37.88 7.25
N PHE A 58 34.43 -37.94 6.64
CA PHE A 58 35.02 -39.16 6.11
C PHE A 58 35.93 -39.80 7.15
N HIS A 59 35.82 -41.12 7.23
CA HIS A 59 36.61 -41.94 8.13
C HIS A 59 37.68 -42.67 7.36
N ALA A 60 38.88 -42.72 7.94
CA ALA A 60 40.02 -43.35 7.33
C ALA A 60 39.78 -44.85 7.07
N PRO A 61 40.15 -45.39 5.89
CA PRO A 61 40.06 -46.82 5.63
C PRO A 61 40.94 -47.60 6.61
N ASN A 62 40.41 -48.65 7.26
CA ASN A 62 41.14 -49.45 8.26
C ASN A 62 41.68 -48.66 9.48
N GLY A 63 41.18 -47.45 9.72
CA GLY A 63 41.51 -46.65 10.90
C GLY A 63 42.65 -45.64 10.75
N ASP A 64 43.31 -45.58 9.58
CA ASP A 64 44.36 -44.57 9.31
C ASP A 64 44.41 -44.14 7.84
N TRP A 65 44.83 -42.90 7.58
CA TRP A 65 45.02 -42.38 6.23
C TRP A 65 46.40 -42.82 5.74
N GLU A 66 46.50 -44.10 5.38
CA GLU A 66 47.72 -44.64 4.75
C GLU A 66 48.17 -43.74 3.58
N ASP A 67 49.48 -43.67 3.35
CA ASP A 67 50.12 -42.93 2.24
C ASP A 67 49.66 -43.52 0.88
N ARG A 68 48.53 -43.01 0.40
CA ARG A 68 47.78 -43.49 -0.77
C ARG A 68 47.14 -42.30 -1.46
N ASP A 69 46.98 -42.42 -2.77
CA ASP A 69 46.25 -41.43 -3.54
C ASP A 69 44.73 -41.53 -3.28
N TYR A 70 44.17 -40.44 -2.77
CA TYR A 70 42.72 -40.26 -2.63
C TYR A 70 42.20 -39.37 -3.75
N TYR A 71 41.11 -39.79 -4.37
CA TYR A 71 40.48 -39.12 -5.51
C TYR A 71 39.09 -38.62 -5.16
N VAL A 72 38.81 -37.39 -5.59
CA VAL A 72 37.53 -36.73 -5.33
C VAL A 72 36.55 -37.02 -6.46
N ARG A 73 35.31 -37.35 -6.11
CA ARG A 73 34.21 -37.52 -7.07
C ARG A 73 33.51 -36.18 -7.29
N LEU A 74 33.75 -35.58 -8.45
CA LEU A 74 33.10 -34.35 -8.92
C LEU A 74 31.81 -34.66 -9.69
N GLY A 75 30.81 -33.78 -9.60
CA GLY A 75 29.59 -33.87 -10.42
C GLY A 75 28.35 -34.42 -9.71
N GLY A 76 28.31 -34.39 -8.39
CA GLY A 76 27.03 -34.53 -7.67
C GLY A 76 26.31 -33.19 -7.67
N ASN A 77 25.13 -33.11 -8.31
CA ASN A 77 24.16 -32.09 -7.95
C ASN A 77 24.06 -32.06 -6.42
N ARG A 78 24.19 -30.86 -5.82
CA ARG A 78 24.10 -30.53 -4.38
C ARG A 78 23.79 -31.75 -3.52
N CYS A 79 24.70 -32.16 -2.62
CA CYS A 79 24.52 -33.24 -1.64
C CYS A 79 23.21 -33.10 -0.84
N HIS A 80 22.07 -33.35 -1.47
CA HIS A 80 20.90 -33.91 -0.87
C HIS A 80 21.28 -35.37 -0.67
N PHE A 81 21.78 -35.65 0.52
CA PHE A 81 21.68 -36.98 1.07
C PHE A 81 20.23 -37.44 0.84
N PRO A 82 19.98 -38.53 0.10
CA PRO A 82 18.63 -38.92 -0.22
C PRO A 82 18.05 -39.51 1.06
N PHE A 83 17.30 -38.70 1.81
CA PHE A 83 16.40 -39.21 2.85
C PHE A 83 15.44 -40.30 2.31
N GLY A 84 15.29 -40.40 0.98
CA GLY A 84 14.61 -41.52 0.31
C GLY A 84 15.33 -42.88 0.35
N SER A 85 16.61 -42.96 0.75
CA SER A 85 17.27 -44.26 0.96
C SER A 85 16.85 -44.90 2.29
N TYR A 86 16.48 -44.11 3.30
CA TYR A 86 15.97 -44.63 4.57
C TYR A 86 14.55 -45.19 4.41
N GLU A 87 13.71 -44.54 3.61
CA GLU A 87 12.37 -45.04 3.32
C GLU A 87 12.42 -46.31 2.46
N ASN A 88 13.30 -46.36 1.46
CA ASN A 88 13.51 -47.58 0.67
C ASN A 88 14.21 -48.69 1.46
N ALA A 89 15.16 -48.37 2.35
CA ALA A 89 15.77 -49.34 3.25
C ALA A 89 14.78 -49.84 4.31
N SER A 90 13.90 -48.98 4.81
CA SER A 90 12.80 -49.35 5.73
C SER A 90 11.79 -50.24 5.01
N LYS A 91 11.42 -49.94 3.75
CA LYS A 91 10.57 -50.82 2.93
C LYS A 91 11.23 -52.15 2.62
N GLN A 92 12.54 -52.20 2.38
CA GLN A 92 13.27 -53.47 2.18
C GLN A 92 13.43 -54.26 3.49
N PHE A 93 13.59 -53.57 4.62
CA PHE A 93 13.59 -54.17 5.95
C PHE A 93 12.20 -54.72 6.30
N GLU A 94 11.13 -53.95 6.14
CA GLU A 94 9.74 -54.40 6.32
C GLU A 94 9.39 -55.56 5.39
N ASN A 95 9.81 -55.53 4.13
CA ASN A 95 9.61 -56.64 3.20
C ASN A 95 10.39 -57.89 3.62
N SER A 96 11.62 -57.74 4.14
CA SER A 96 12.40 -58.89 4.64
C SER A 96 11.86 -59.44 5.97
N VAL A 97 11.36 -58.58 6.87
CA VAL A 97 10.67 -58.97 8.11
C VAL A 97 9.33 -59.64 7.80
N ASN A 98 8.55 -59.13 6.84
CA ASN A 98 7.30 -59.76 6.40
C ASN A 98 7.55 -61.09 5.67
N LEU A 99 8.65 -61.22 4.93
CA LEU A 99 9.05 -62.48 4.30
C LEU A 99 9.46 -63.52 5.36
N VAL A 100 10.24 -63.10 6.36
CA VAL A 100 10.63 -63.93 7.51
C VAL A 100 9.42 -64.29 8.36
N SER A 101 8.49 -63.35 8.58
CA SER A 101 7.22 -63.58 9.28
C SER A 101 6.31 -64.55 8.51
N LYS A 102 6.31 -64.54 7.17
CA LYS A 102 5.62 -65.54 6.35
C LYS A 102 6.31 -66.90 6.35
N LEU A 103 7.64 -66.94 6.42
CA LEU A 103 8.42 -68.19 6.52
C LEU A 103 8.32 -68.84 7.91
N ILE A 104 8.22 -68.03 8.96
CA ILE A 104 8.03 -68.46 10.36
C ILE A 104 6.55 -68.69 10.66
N GLY A 105 5.64 -67.98 10.00
CA GLY A 105 4.18 -68.04 10.14
C GLY A 105 3.51 -69.33 9.68
N GLY A 106 4.26 -70.32 9.18
CA GLY A 106 3.80 -71.70 9.01
C GLY A 106 3.72 -72.50 10.33
N LYS A 107 4.27 -71.98 11.43
CA LYS A 107 4.07 -72.48 12.79
C LYS A 107 3.71 -71.31 13.70
N ARG A 108 2.43 -71.25 14.10
CA ARG A 108 1.90 -70.28 15.07
C ARG A 108 2.78 -70.25 16.33
N ILE A 109 3.61 -69.23 16.45
CA ILE A 109 4.00 -68.67 17.75
C ILE A 109 3.10 -67.45 17.92
N THR A 110 1.98 -67.63 18.62
CA THR A 110 1.09 -66.54 19.00
C THR A 110 1.70 -65.80 20.18
N TYR A 111 2.38 -64.69 19.90
CA TYR A 111 2.60 -63.65 20.91
C TYR A 111 1.37 -62.74 20.93
N GLY A 112 0.63 -62.81 22.03
CA GLY A 112 -0.16 -61.74 22.63
C GLY A 112 -0.98 -60.85 21.71
N GLU A 113 -2.14 -61.32 21.25
CA GLU A 113 -3.21 -60.46 20.74
C GLU A 113 -4.57 -61.08 21.07
N GLU A 114 -4.85 -61.28 22.37
CA GLU A 114 -6.17 -61.73 22.83
C GLU A 114 -6.37 -61.38 24.33
N ILE A 115 -6.16 -60.12 24.71
CA ILE A 115 -6.68 -59.57 25.98
C ILE A 115 -7.21 -58.17 25.75
N MET A 116 -8.28 -58.04 24.97
CA MET A 116 -9.28 -56.99 25.11
C MET A 116 -10.60 -57.51 24.56
N ASN A 117 -11.32 -58.27 25.38
CA ASN A 117 -12.79 -58.21 25.55
C ASN A 117 -13.31 -59.47 26.24
N GLY A 118 -13.90 -59.28 27.43
CA GLY A 118 -15.02 -60.09 27.90
C GLY A 118 -14.73 -61.46 28.51
N ARG A 119 -14.74 -61.51 29.84
CA ARG A 119 -15.26 -62.60 30.71
C ARG A 119 -15.12 -64.04 30.18
N ARG A 120 -14.14 -64.81 30.67
CA ARG A 120 -14.25 -66.27 30.84
C ARG A 120 -13.63 -66.76 32.16
N SER A 121 -14.27 -67.81 32.69
CA SER A 121 -14.20 -68.38 34.04
C SER A 121 -12.97 -69.29 34.28
N PRO A 122 -12.52 -69.52 35.55
CA PRO A 122 -11.24 -70.15 35.89
C PRO A 122 -11.16 -71.69 35.85
N VAL A 123 -11.85 -72.39 34.94
CA VAL A 123 -11.98 -73.88 35.04
C VAL A 123 -11.16 -74.70 34.04
N GLU A 124 -10.53 -74.12 33.00
CA GLU A 124 -9.93 -74.92 31.92
C GLU A 124 -8.39 -75.11 32.00
N LYS A 125 -7.74 -74.77 33.13
CA LYS A 125 -6.26 -74.87 33.26
C LYS A 125 -5.74 -76.17 33.90
N MET A 126 -6.59 -77.15 34.21
CA MET A 126 -6.15 -78.38 34.90
C MET A 126 -5.84 -79.59 34.00
N ASP A 127 -6.17 -79.56 32.70
CA ASP A 127 -6.02 -80.76 31.84
C ASP A 127 -4.71 -80.82 31.04
N SER A 128 -4.02 -79.69 30.83
CA SER A 128 -2.74 -79.68 30.08
C SER A 128 -1.53 -80.13 30.89
N ILE A 129 -1.64 -80.23 32.23
CA ILE A 129 -0.54 -80.68 33.10
C ILE A 129 -0.49 -82.22 33.20
N LYS A 130 -1.59 -82.93 32.93
CA LYS A 130 -1.63 -84.40 32.93
C LYS A 130 -0.92 -85.05 31.73
N GLN A 131 -0.79 -84.34 30.59
CA GLN A 131 -0.16 -84.89 29.39
C GLN A 131 1.37 -84.77 29.35
N ILE A 132 1.98 -83.90 30.15
CA ILE A 132 3.45 -83.72 30.17
C ILE A 132 4.13 -84.72 31.14
N ILE A 133 3.41 -85.19 32.15
CA ILE A 133 3.93 -86.16 33.14
C ILE A 133 4.02 -87.59 32.57
N GLN A 134 3.30 -87.90 31.48
CA GLN A 134 3.25 -89.26 30.92
C GLN A 134 4.46 -89.64 30.05
N ASN A 135 5.28 -88.67 29.61
CA ASN A 135 6.36 -88.91 28.64
C ASN A 135 7.79 -88.93 29.23
N VAL A 136 7.96 -88.81 30.55
CA VAL A 136 9.27 -88.88 31.22
C VAL A 136 9.51 -90.25 31.89
N GLY A 137 8.52 -91.16 31.83
CA GLY A 137 8.52 -92.43 32.56
C GLY A 137 9.15 -93.67 31.88
N LEU A 138 9.74 -93.56 30.69
CA LEU A 138 10.17 -94.75 29.91
C LEU A 138 11.66 -94.75 29.51
N ALA A 139 12.55 -94.54 30.48
CA ALA A 139 13.97 -94.78 30.29
C ALA A 139 14.64 -95.26 31.58
N LYS A 140 14.40 -96.53 31.95
CA LYS A 140 15.25 -97.33 32.84
C LYS A 140 14.68 -98.75 32.93
N SER A 141 15.45 -99.72 32.43
CA SER A 141 15.64 -101.07 33.01
C SER A 141 15.93 -102.07 31.89
N HIS A 142 17.20 -102.33 31.62
CA HIS A 142 17.71 -103.61 31.12
C HIS A 142 19.19 -103.67 31.48
N ASN A 143 19.49 -104.21 32.65
CA ASN A 143 20.80 -104.78 32.96
C ASN A 143 20.62 -105.76 34.11
N ASN A 144 20.10 -106.94 33.77
CA ASN A 144 20.25 -108.13 34.60
C ASN A 144 21.67 -108.66 34.36
N LYS A 145 22.57 -108.41 35.31
CA LYS A 145 23.79 -109.21 35.49
C LYS A 145 23.69 -109.86 36.87
N GLN A 146 23.44 -111.16 36.86
CA GLN A 146 23.61 -112.02 38.03
C GLN A 146 25.06 -111.89 38.53
N PRO A 147 25.32 -111.80 39.85
CA PRO A 147 26.59 -112.21 40.39
C PRO A 147 26.51 -113.71 40.70
N MET A 148 27.28 -114.46 39.92
CA MET A 148 27.70 -115.82 40.23
C MET A 148 28.67 -115.72 41.41
N GLN A 149 28.28 -116.19 42.59
CA GLN A 149 29.18 -116.61 43.67
C GLN A 149 28.34 -117.07 44.87
N GLN A 150 28.24 -118.38 45.06
CA GLN A 150 28.23 -119.04 46.37
C GLN A 150 28.14 -120.55 46.12
N ASP A 151 29.27 -121.24 46.25
CA ASP A 151 29.27 -122.68 46.53
C ASP A 151 30.61 -123.08 47.16
N VAL A 152 30.73 -122.80 48.46
CA VAL A 152 31.70 -123.49 49.33
C VAL A 152 31.08 -123.87 50.69
N ASN A 153 29.84 -123.48 51.00
CA ASN A 153 29.25 -123.73 52.33
C ASN A 153 28.28 -124.92 52.40
N PHE A 154 27.96 -125.59 51.28
CA PHE A 154 27.02 -126.72 51.26
C PHE A 154 27.56 -127.99 51.92
N THR A 155 28.88 -128.17 51.99
CA THR A 155 29.49 -129.43 52.44
C THR A 155 29.46 -129.62 53.96
N LYS A 156 29.35 -128.55 54.76
CA LYS A 156 29.35 -128.65 56.22
C LYS A 156 27.96 -128.88 56.82
N SER A 157 26.93 -128.32 56.20
CA SER A 157 25.53 -128.51 56.62
C SER A 157 25.07 -129.95 56.35
N GLU A 158 25.38 -130.51 55.19
CA GLU A 158 25.07 -131.93 54.90
C GLU A 158 25.85 -132.89 55.82
N ALA A 159 27.09 -132.57 56.18
CA ALA A 159 27.88 -133.40 57.09
C ALA A 159 27.30 -133.41 58.52
N LEU A 160 26.82 -132.27 59.02
CA LEU A 160 26.15 -132.17 60.33
C LEU A 160 24.77 -132.84 60.34
N GLN A 161 24.06 -132.79 59.21
CA GLN A 161 22.76 -133.44 59.06
C GLN A 161 22.91 -134.96 58.97
N ARG A 162 24.01 -135.45 58.37
CA ARG A 162 24.36 -136.88 58.35
C ARG A 162 24.84 -137.40 59.72
N THR A 163 25.56 -136.62 60.52
CA THR A 163 25.94 -137.03 61.89
C THR A 163 24.75 -137.00 62.85
N ALA A 164 23.84 -136.03 62.72
CA ALA A 164 22.58 -136.02 63.47
C ALA A 164 21.71 -137.24 63.12
N ALA A 165 21.54 -137.55 61.82
CA ALA A 165 20.81 -138.73 61.38
C ALA A 165 21.47 -140.06 61.81
N ALA A 166 22.81 -140.13 61.83
CA ALA A 166 23.54 -141.31 62.31
C ALA A 166 23.44 -141.51 63.84
N LEU A 167 23.28 -140.42 64.60
CA LEU A 167 23.04 -140.47 66.05
C LEU A 167 21.59 -140.81 66.39
N GLU A 168 20.63 -140.53 65.49
CA GLU A 168 19.23 -140.96 65.61
C GLU A 168 19.03 -142.44 65.22
N ALA A 169 19.81 -142.96 64.28
CA ALA A 169 19.71 -144.36 63.85
C ALA A 169 20.24 -145.40 64.86
N ASN A 170 21.05 -144.97 65.85
CA ASN A 170 21.53 -145.82 66.94
C ASN A 170 20.61 -145.71 68.16
N ASP A 171 19.35 -146.11 67.99
CA ASP A 171 18.43 -146.25 69.12
C ASP A 171 18.73 -147.54 69.89
N SER A 172 19.39 -147.33 71.02
CA SER A 172 18.99 -147.83 72.35
C SER A 172 18.64 -149.31 72.50
N SER A 173 19.64 -150.20 72.39
CA SER A 173 19.47 -151.54 72.99
C SER A 173 20.62 -152.10 73.80
N ASN A 174 21.68 -151.34 74.15
CA ASN A 174 22.70 -151.73 75.14
C ASN A 174 23.67 -150.58 75.54
N LEU A 175 23.21 -149.33 75.62
CA LEU A 175 24.06 -148.21 76.05
C LEU A 175 23.95 -147.99 77.56
N THR A 176 25.08 -147.89 78.24
CA THR A 176 25.15 -147.51 79.66
C THR A 176 24.64 -146.07 79.85
N PRO A 177 24.17 -145.69 81.06
CA PRO A 177 23.68 -144.33 81.33
C PRO A 177 24.69 -143.23 80.95
N LEU A 178 25.98 -143.53 81.04
CA LEU A 178 27.06 -142.62 80.66
C LEU A 178 27.19 -142.49 79.12
N GLU A 179 27.07 -143.59 78.38
CA GLU A 179 27.08 -143.58 76.91
C GLU A 179 25.86 -142.85 76.33
N GLN A 180 24.69 -143.00 76.95
CA GLN A 180 23.49 -142.22 76.56
C GLN A 180 23.71 -140.71 76.76
N GLN A 181 24.34 -140.30 77.86
CA GLN A 181 24.69 -138.89 78.08
C GLN A 181 25.65 -138.36 77.00
N PHE A 182 26.61 -139.18 76.53
CA PHE A 182 27.48 -138.79 75.42
C PHE A 182 26.73 -138.67 74.09
N VAL A 183 25.77 -139.56 73.82
CA VAL A 183 24.90 -139.48 72.63
C VAL A 183 24.02 -138.22 72.69
N ASP A 184 23.42 -137.94 73.83
CA ASP A 184 22.59 -136.75 74.04
C ASP A 184 23.42 -135.46 73.91
N LEU A 185 24.64 -135.43 74.47
CA LEU A 185 25.60 -134.33 74.28
C LEU A 185 25.98 -134.15 72.81
N ALA A 186 26.19 -135.23 72.06
CA ALA A 186 26.50 -135.17 70.64
C ALA A 186 25.30 -134.67 69.80
N ARG A 187 24.07 -135.09 70.12
CA ARG A 187 22.83 -134.58 69.51
C ARG A 187 22.63 -133.09 69.82
N ILE A 188 22.81 -132.67 71.07
CA ILE A 188 22.74 -131.26 71.47
C ILE A 188 23.83 -130.43 70.76
N SER A 189 25.05 -130.95 70.66
CA SER A 189 26.15 -130.27 69.99
C SER A 189 25.87 -130.08 68.49
N THR A 190 25.38 -131.13 67.80
CA THR A 190 25.04 -131.05 66.38
C THR A 190 23.84 -130.14 66.11
N ALA A 191 22.80 -130.20 66.94
CA ALA A 191 21.66 -129.27 66.85
C ALA A 191 22.09 -127.80 67.09
N LYS A 192 22.95 -127.56 68.09
CA LYS A 192 23.54 -126.25 68.35
C LYS A 192 24.34 -125.74 67.15
N ASP A 193 25.18 -126.60 66.55
CA ASP A 193 25.97 -126.22 65.37
C ASP A 193 25.08 -125.91 64.17
N SER A 194 23.99 -126.65 63.96
CA SER A 194 22.98 -126.37 62.92
C SER A 194 22.27 -125.03 63.13
N ILE A 195 21.87 -124.72 64.37
CA ILE A 195 21.28 -123.41 64.73
C ILE A 195 22.29 -122.29 64.49
N ILE A 196 23.55 -122.47 64.90
CA ILE A 196 24.61 -121.47 64.69
C ILE A 196 24.83 -121.21 63.20
N GLU A 197 24.85 -122.26 62.36
CA GLU A 197 25.05 -122.08 60.92
C GLU A 197 23.85 -121.42 60.25
N THR A 198 22.62 -121.72 60.70
CA THR A 198 21.40 -121.03 60.25
C THR A 198 21.43 -119.55 60.64
N GLN A 199 21.74 -119.25 61.90
CA GLN A 199 21.89 -117.87 62.38
C GLN A 199 23.00 -117.11 61.64
N ARG A 200 24.13 -117.77 61.33
CA ARG A 200 25.19 -117.17 60.50
C ARG A 200 24.71 -116.87 59.09
N ALA A 201 23.94 -117.78 58.47
CA ALA A 201 23.38 -117.56 57.15
C ALA A 201 22.39 -116.38 57.15
N ASP A 202 21.52 -116.29 58.16
CA ASP A 202 20.58 -115.18 58.29
C ASP A 202 21.28 -113.85 58.58
N ILE A 203 22.32 -113.85 59.42
CA ILE A 203 23.18 -112.67 59.64
C ILE A 203 23.80 -112.21 58.32
N ARG A 204 24.31 -113.12 57.48
CA ARG A 204 24.87 -112.77 56.17
C ARG A 204 23.80 -112.16 55.26
N LYS A 205 22.61 -112.76 55.17
CA LYS A 205 21.49 -112.21 54.39
C LYS A 205 21.09 -110.81 54.86
N LEU A 206 20.93 -110.62 56.16
CA LEU A 206 20.60 -109.31 56.74
C LEU A 206 21.72 -108.29 56.51
N GLN A 207 22.99 -108.71 56.54
CA GLN A 207 24.12 -107.83 56.22
C GLN A 207 24.11 -107.40 54.75
N ASP A 208 23.83 -108.32 53.83
CA ASP A 208 23.72 -108.03 52.39
C ASP A 208 22.54 -107.09 52.10
N GLU A 209 21.37 -107.34 52.71
CA GLU A 209 20.20 -106.47 52.63
C GLU A 209 20.48 -105.07 53.20
N LEU A 210 21.15 -105.00 54.35
CA LEU A 210 21.54 -103.75 54.99
C LEU A 210 22.55 -102.98 54.12
N HIS A 211 23.48 -103.66 53.46
CA HIS A 211 24.41 -103.05 52.51
C HIS A 211 23.67 -102.53 51.26
N ALA A 212 22.75 -103.32 50.71
CA ALA A 212 21.93 -102.92 49.56
C ALA A 212 21.05 -101.69 49.87
N LEU A 213 20.41 -101.68 51.05
CA LEU A 213 19.62 -100.54 51.52
C LEU A 213 20.49 -99.31 51.74
N LYS A 214 21.67 -99.43 52.37
CA LYS A 214 22.62 -98.32 52.52
C LYS A 214 23.02 -97.72 51.17
N LYS A 215 23.32 -98.56 50.19
CA LYS A 215 23.64 -98.12 48.82
C LYS A 215 22.46 -97.37 48.20
N LYS A 216 21.25 -97.92 48.27
CA LYS A 216 20.04 -97.29 47.72
C LYS A 216 19.71 -95.96 48.40
N THR A 217 19.86 -95.88 49.72
CA THR A 217 19.67 -94.63 50.48
C THR A 217 20.68 -93.56 50.05
N LYS A 218 21.94 -93.94 49.81
CA LYS A 218 22.95 -93.02 49.29
C LYS A 218 22.58 -92.51 47.90
N GLU A 219 22.19 -93.40 46.98
CA GLU A 219 21.77 -93.04 45.63
C GLU A 219 20.55 -92.09 45.63
N VAL A 220 19.54 -92.36 46.46
CA VAL A 220 18.36 -91.50 46.60
C VAL A 220 18.73 -90.14 47.19
N LYS A 221 19.64 -90.10 48.19
CA LYS A 221 20.11 -88.84 48.76
C LYS A 221 20.84 -87.98 47.73
N GLU A 222 21.70 -88.57 46.92
CA GLU A 222 22.39 -87.85 45.85
C GLU A 222 21.42 -87.35 44.76
N GLU A 223 20.42 -88.14 44.39
CA GLU A 223 19.38 -87.72 43.44
C GLU A 223 18.52 -86.57 44.00
N LEU A 224 18.14 -86.64 45.28
CA LEU A 224 17.42 -85.57 45.96
C LEU A 224 18.23 -84.28 45.95
N GLN A 225 19.53 -84.34 46.30
CA GLN A 225 20.42 -83.17 46.24
C GLN A 225 20.53 -82.57 44.84
N ARG A 226 20.62 -83.41 43.79
CA ARG A 226 20.62 -82.93 42.40
C ARG A 226 19.30 -82.26 42.03
N SER A 227 18.17 -82.80 42.49
CA SER A 227 16.85 -82.22 42.25
C SER A 227 16.69 -80.88 42.99
N GLU A 228 17.13 -80.78 44.25
CA GLU A 228 17.10 -79.55 45.03
C GLU A 228 17.91 -78.42 44.37
N LEU A 229 19.11 -78.73 43.89
CA LEU A 229 19.93 -77.77 43.15
C LEU A 229 19.25 -77.29 41.87
N ARG A 230 18.58 -78.20 41.15
CA ARG A 230 17.82 -77.85 39.94
C ARG A 230 16.63 -76.94 40.27
N CYS A 231 15.87 -77.25 41.31
CA CYS A 231 14.76 -76.39 41.75
C CYS A 231 15.26 -75.00 42.14
N ARG A 232 16.38 -74.90 42.87
CA ARG A 232 16.98 -73.61 43.24
C ARG A 232 17.36 -72.79 42.00
N ALA A 233 18.01 -73.40 41.02
CA ALA A 233 18.37 -72.71 39.78
C ALA A 233 17.13 -72.21 39.02
N GLN A 234 16.05 -72.99 39.00
CA GLN A 234 14.78 -72.58 38.40
C GLN A 234 14.09 -71.44 39.17
N ASP A 235 14.18 -71.41 40.50
CA ASP A 235 13.64 -70.31 41.31
C ASP A 235 14.42 -69.00 41.08
N GLU A 236 15.74 -69.08 40.92
CA GLU A 236 16.60 -67.95 40.54
C GLU A 236 16.21 -67.42 39.15
N GLU A 237 16.02 -68.31 38.17
CA GLU A 237 15.55 -67.96 36.83
C GLU A 237 14.17 -67.28 36.86
N LEU A 238 13.21 -67.82 37.60
CA LEU A 238 11.88 -67.22 37.77
C LEU A 238 11.96 -65.83 38.43
N THR A 239 12.89 -65.64 39.35
CA THR A 239 13.12 -64.34 39.99
C THR A 239 13.65 -63.32 38.98
N MET A 240 14.60 -63.71 38.14
CA MET A 240 15.09 -62.86 37.05
C MET A 240 13.98 -62.50 36.06
N LEU A 241 13.16 -63.48 35.64
CA LEU A 241 12.03 -63.25 34.73
C LEU A 241 10.98 -62.31 35.33
N ARG A 242 10.70 -62.41 36.63
CA ARG A 242 9.79 -61.47 37.32
C ARG A 242 10.35 -60.06 37.35
N ASN A 243 11.66 -59.88 37.54
CA ASN A 243 12.29 -58.56 37.51
C ASN A 243 12.27 -57.95 36.11
N LEU A 244 12.59 -58.74 35.08
CA LEU A 244 12.44 -58.35 33.67
C LEU A 244 11.01 -57.93 33.35
N GLY A 245 10.00 -58.65 33.85
CA GLY A 245 8.59 -58.26 33.67
C GLY A 245 8.23 -56.91 34.30
N LYS A 246 8.82 -56.58 35.47
CA LYS A 246 8.64 -55.26 36.10
C LYS A 246 9.31 -54.15 35.30
N GLU A 247 10.54 -54.38 34.83
CA GLU A 247 11.26 -53.43 33.97
C GLU A 247 10.51 -53.20 32.66
N GLN A 248 9.99 -54.26 32.04
CA GLN A 248 9.19 -54.15 30.83
C GLN A 248 7.92 -53.32 31.06
N THR A 249 7.23 -53.54 32.18
CA THR A 249 6.04 -52.74 32.55
C THR A 249 6.41 -51.26 32.71
N TYR A 250 7.49 -50.96 33.43
CA TYR A 250 7.99 -49.60 33.59
C TYR A 250 8.35 -48.94 32.24
N MET A 251 9.02 -49.69 31.35
CA MET A 251 9.36 -49.19 30.02
C MET A 251 8.12 -48.93 29.17
N CYS A 252 7.10 -49.79 29.24
CA CYS A 252 5.82 -49.56 28.56
C CYS A 252 5.14 -48.29 29.08
N ASP A 253 5.08 -48.09 30.40
CA ASP A 253 4.53 -46.87 31.00
C ASP A 253 5.30 -45.62 30.55
N ARG A 254 6.64 -45.72 30.48
CA ARG A 254 7.49 -44.63 30.01
C ARG A 254 7.27 -44.30 28.54
N VAL A 255 7.13 -45.31 27.69
CA VAL A 255 6.81 -45.13 26.26
C VAL A 255 5.44 -44.48 26.10
N ASN A 256 4.45 -44.87 26.88
CA ASN A 256 3.12 -44.27 26.85
C ASN A 256 3.15 -42.78 27.27
N ASP A 257 3.87 -42.43 28.35
CA ASP A 257 4.07 -41.04 28.78
C ASP A 257 4.77 -40.21 27.69
N LEU A 258 5.87 -40.73 27.11
CA LEU A 258 6.58 -40.04 26.03
C LEU A 258 5.71 -39.89 24.77
N THR A 259 4.93 -40.90 24.42
CA THR A 259 3.99 -40.85 23.29
C THR A 259 2.93 -39.79 23.52
N LYS A 260 2.36 -39.71 24.73
CA LYS A 260 1.40 -38.68 25.09
C LYS A 260 1.99 -37.27 24.97
N ARG A 261 3.19 -37.05 25.53
CA ARG A 261 3.90 -35.75 25.42
C ARG A 261 4.21 -35.39 23.98
N LEU A 262 4.58 -36.37 23.16
CA LEU A 262 4.86 -36.15 21.73
C LEU A 262 3.60 -35.71 20.98
N VAL A 263 2.46 -36.33 21.27
CA VAL A 263 1.17 -35.93 20.67
C VAL A 263 0.79 -34.52 21.13
N GLU A 264 0.88 -34.22 22.42
CA GLU A 264 0.58 -32.88 22.95
C GLU A 264 1.50 -31.80 22.34
N ALA A 265 2.79 -32.07 22.22
CA ALA A 265 3.75 -31.16 21.59
C ALA A 265 3.46 -30.97 20.09
N LYS A 266 3.05 -32.03 19.39
CA LYS A 266 2.65 -31.96 18.00
C LYS A 266 1.40 -31.10 17.83
N ASP A 267 0.36 -31.35 18.62
CA ASP A 267 -0.89 -30.58 18.57
C ASP A 267 -0.65 -29.10 18.83
N GLU A 268 0.25 -28.75 19.76
CA GLU A 268 0.62 -27.36 20.01
C GLU A 268 1.40 -26.75 18.84
N THR A 269 2.32 -27.51 18.24
CA THR A 269 3.04 -27.06 17.04
C THR A 269 2.09 -26.85 15.86
N ASP A 270 1.10 -27.73 15.69
CA ASP A 270 0.07 -27.62 14.64
C ASP A 270 -0.78 -26.36 14.87
N LYS A 271 -1.19 -26.06 16.11
CA LYS A 271 -1.88 -24.80 16.43
C LYS A 271 -1.05 -23.57 16.07
N ILE A 272 0.20 -23.50 16.55
CA ILE A 272 1.11 -22.38 16.25
C ILE A 272 1.28 -22.23 14.73
N THR A 273 1.41 -23.35 14.02
CA THR A 273 1.54 -23.35 12.55
C THR A 273 0.29 -22.79 11.88
N THR A 274 -0.91 -23.18 12.33
CA THR A 274 -2.17 -22.64 11.80
C THR A 274 -2.34 -21.14 12.08
N GLU A 275 -1.96 -20.67 13.28
CA GLU A 275 -2.00 -19.25 13.63
C GLU A 275 -1.02 -18.41 12.80
N LEU A 276 0.21 -18.91 12.61
CA LEU A 276 1.22 -18.25 11.78
C LEU A 276 0.78 -18.19 10.32
N ASN A 277 0.21 -19.27 9.78
CA ASN A 277 -0.32 -19.28 8.42
C ASN A 277 -1.46 -18.26 8.23
N ALA A 278 -2.40 -18.18 9.18
CA ALA A 278 -3.47 -17.19 9.14
C ALA A 278 -2.93 -15.75 9.18
N ARG A 279 -1.88 -15.50 9.98
CA ARG A 279 -1.21 -14.20 10.04
C ARG A 279 -0.47 -13.86 8.74
N ILE A 280 0.19 -14.84 8.13
CA ILE A 280 0.85 -14.69 6.83
C ILE A 280 -0.19 -14.33 5.76
N GLU A 281 -1.33 -15.02 5.69
CA GLU A 281 -2.40 -14.71 4.74
C GLU A 281 -2.97 -13.29 4.93
N MET A 282 -3.10 -12.85 6.18
CA MET A 282 -3.54 -11.48 6.50
C MET A 282 -2.53 -10.43 6.01
N GLU A 283 -1.23 -10.64 6.25
CA GLU A 283 -0.19 -9.71 5.77
C GLU A 283 -0.05 -9.73 4.25
N ILE A 284 -0.19 -10.88 3.58
CA ILE A 284 -0.27 -10.97 2.11
C ILE A 284 -1.44 -10.13 1.59
N SER A 285 -2.62 -10.23 2.21
CA SER A 285 -3.80 -9.45 1.84
C SER A 285 -3.58 -7.94 2.03
N LYS A 286 -2.84 -7.54 3.07
CA LYS A 286 -2.48 -6.14 3.31
C LYS A 286 -1.45 -5.63 2.31
N CYS A 287 -0.42 -6.41 1.99
CA CYS A 287 0.58 -6.08 0.98
C CYS A 287 -0.06 -5.89 -0.40
N THR A 288 -0.93 -6.81 -0.82
CA THR A 288 -1.63 -6.71 -2.10
C THR A 288 -2.55 -5.47 -2.19
N ALA A 289 -3.20 -5.09 -1.08
CA ALA A 289 -3.97 -3.85 -1.02
C ALA A 289 -3.08 -2.60 -1.16
N LEU A 290 -1.93 -2.57 -0.49
CA LEU A 290 -0.97 -1.48 -0.59
C LEU A 290 -0.32 -1.39 -1.98
N GLU A 291 -0.01 -2.52 -2.61
CA GLU A 291 0.46 -2.58 -3.99
C GLU A 291 -0.57 -1.99 -4.96
N LYS A 292 -1.85 -2.32 -4.77
CA LYS A 292 -2.93 -1.75 -5.59
C LYS A 292 -3.02 -0.22 -5.41
N GLU A 293 -2.99 0.27 -4.18
CA GLU A 293 -3.01 1.71 -3.89
C GLU A 293 -1.78 2.42 -4.48
N SER A 294 -0.60 1.79 -4.38
CA SER A 294 0.63 2.31 -4.98
C SER A 294 0.53 2.40 -6.50
N ASN A 295 -0.02 1.37 -7.16
CA ASN A 295 -0.23 1.38 -8.61
C ASN A 295 -1.23 2.47 -9.03
N GLU A 296 -2.33 2.64 -8.29
CA GLU A 296 -3.30 3.72 -8.54
C GLU A 296 -2.66 5.11 -8.40
N LYS A 297 -1.78 5.30 -7.40
CA LYS A 297 -1.02 6.55 -7.24
C LYS A 297 0.00 6.74 -8.37
N SER A 298 0.68 5.68 -8.81
CA SER A 298 1.62 5.75 -9.93
C SER A 298 0.92 6.20 -11.22
N ILE A 299 -0.25 5.63 -11.54
CA ILE A 299 -1.05 6.04 -12.70
C ILE A 299 -1.44 7.52 -12.61
N LYS A 300 -1.86 8.00 -11.43
CA LYS A 300 -2.19 9.43 -11.22
C LYS A 300 -0.97 10.33 -11.39
N ILE A 301 0.22 9.89 -10.97
CA ILE A 301 1.46 10.65 -11.18
C ILE A 301 1.74 10.77 -12.68
N GLU A 302 1.63 9.68 -13.44
CA GLU A 302 1.80 9.69 -14.90
C GLU A 302 0.78 10.63 -15.58
N GLU A 303 -0.48 10.63 -15.14
CA GLU A 303 -1.50 11.58 -15.61
C GLU A 303 -1.13 13.04 -15.31
N PHE A 304 -0.67 13.32 -14.09
CA PHE A 304 -0.23 14.67 -13.72
C PHE A 304 1.02 15.12 -14.48
N GLU A 305 1.98 14.24 -14.72
CA GLU A 305 3.14 14.51 -15.56
C GLU A 305 2.74 14.83 -17.00
N ALA A 306 1.78 14.09 -17.57
CA ALA A 306 1.25 14.37 -18.91
C ALA A 306 0.55 15.74 -18.99
N ILE A 307 -0.23 16.11 -17.97
CA ILE A 307 -0.87 17.44 -17.89
C ILE A 307 0.19 18.54 -17.76
N LEU A 308 1.19 18.33 -16.90
CA LEU A 308 2.26 19.30 -16.66
C LEU A 308 3.07 19.55 -17.95
N ASN A 309 3.40 18.49 -18.69
CA ASN A 309 4.06 18.60 -20.00
C ASN A 309 3.20 19.37 -21.01
N ARG A 310 1.88 19.16 -21.03
CA ARG A 310 0.96 19.93 -21.89
C ARG A 310 0.97 21.42 -21.54
N ILE A 311 0.84 21.75 -20.25
CA ILE A 311 0.87 23.14 -19.78
C ILE A 311 2.22 23.80 -20.09
N GLN A 312 3.33 23.06 -19.94
CA GLN A 312 4.65 23.57 -20.31
C GLN A 312 4.74 23.87 -21.81
N HIS A 313 4.16 23.03 -22.67
CA HIS A 313 4.12 23.28 -24.10
C HIS A 313 3.24 24.49 -24.45
N GLU A 314 2.04 24.60 -23.88
CA GLU A 314 1.16 25.75 -24.06
C GLU A 314 1.82 27.06 -23.60
N ASN A 315 2.53 27.05 -22.46
CA ASN A 315 3.28 28.21 -21.99
C ASN A 315 4.43 28.58 -22.93
N TYR A 316 5.10 27.59 -23.53
CA TYR A 316 6.13 27.84 -24.52
C TYR A 316 5.55 28.52 -25.78
N ASP A 317 4.42 28.02 -26.27
CA ASP A 317 3.73 28.59 -27.43
C ASP A 317 3.21 30.00 -27.15
N LEU A 318 2.55 30.21 -26.01
CA LEU A 318 2.09 31.54 -25.58
C LEU A 318 3.25 32.53 -25.42
N LYS A 319 4.39 32.09 -24.89
CA LYS A 319 5.59 32.94 -24.79
C LYS A 319 6.09 33.35 -26.17
N LYS A 320 6.11 32.43 -27.12
CA LYS A 320 6.49 32.72 -28.51
C LYS A 320 5.51 33.67 -29.19
N ASP A 321 4.21 33.48 -28.97
CA ASP A 321 3.18 34.39 -29.48
C ASP A 321 3.30 35.80 -28.87
N LEU A 322 3.63 35.89 -27.59
CA LEU A 322 3.92 37.16 -26.91
C LEU A 322 5.13 37.86 -27.55
N GLU A 323 6.25 37.14 -27.76
CA GLU A 323 7.45 37.66 -28.41
C GLU A 323 7.14 38.19 -29.83
N ILE A 324 6.31 37.46 -30.60
CA ILE A 324 5.85 37.90 -31.93
C ILE A 324 4.98 39.15 -31.83
N SER A 325 4.07 39.20 -30.86
CA SER A 325 3.18 40.35 -30.63
C SER A 325 3.97 41.59 -30.23
N ASP A 326 4.94 41.45 -29.32
CA ASP A 326 5.82 42.53 -28.88
C ASP A 326 6.65 43.06 -30.07
N ALA A 327 7.20 42.16 -30.90
CA ALA A 327 7.92 42.56 -32.11
C ALA A 327 7.02 43.37 -33.07
N LYS A 328 5.77 42.94 -33.28
CA LYS A 328 4.80 43.69 -34.11
C LYS A 328 4.45 45.05 -33.52
N LEU A 329 4.33 45.15 -32.19
CA LEU A 329 3.98 46.39 -31.51
C LEU A 329 5.15 47.39 -31.55
N ILE A 330 6.39 46.90 -31.45
CA ILE A 330 7.60 47.69 -31.69
C ILE A 330 7.64 48.19 -33.13
N GLU A 331 7.37 47.32 -34.11
CA GLU A 331 7.32 47.70 -35.54
C GLU A 331 6.26 48.78 -35.80
N GLN A 332 5.04 48.62 -35.27
CA GLN A 332 3.99 49.63 -35.38
C GLN A 332 4.41 50.95 -34.71
N SER A 333 5.03 50.90 -33.54
CA SER A 333 5.50 52.10 -32.84
C SER A 333 6.57 52.83 -33.65
N LEU A 334 7.48 52.11 -34.30
CA LEU A 334 8.46 52.68 -35.24
C LEU A 334 7.79 53.30 -36.46
N GLN A 335 6.80 52.64 -37.05
CA GLN A 335 6.02 53.20 -38.17
C GLN A 335 5.29 54.49 -37.77
N PHE A 336 4.68 54.53 -36.58
CA PHE A 336 4.06 55.73 -36.03
C PHE A 336 5.07 56.85 -35.78
N ALA A 337 6.25 56.52 -35.23
CA ALA A 337 7.31 57.50 -35.02
C ALA A 337 7.78 58.11 -36.34
N ASN A 338 8.07 57.28 -37.35
CA ASN A 338 8.47 57.74 -38.68
C ASN A 338 7.39 58.60 -39.34
N ALA A 339 6.13 58.18 -39.30
CA ALA A 339 5.01 58.97 -39.85
C ALA A 339 4.81 60.29 -39.08
N SER A 340 5.08 60.32 -37.77
CA SER A 340 5.04 61.54 -36.96
C SER A 340 6.18 62.49 -37.33
N GLU A 341 7.37 61.96 -37.58
CA GLU A 341 8.53 62.75 -38.03
C GLU A 341 8.30 63.33 -39.42
N GLU A 342 7.76 62.55 -40.37
CA GLU A 342 7.34 63.04 -41.69
C GLU A 342 6.29 64.16 -41.57
N ARG A 343 5.27 63.98 -40.72
CA ARG A 343 4.27 65.04 -40.46
C ARG A 343 4.90 66.29 -39.87
N ALA A 344 5.84 66.15 -38.93
CA ALA A 344 6.56 67.28 -38.37
C ALA A 344 7.35 68.03 -39.45
N GLY A 345 8.05 67.32 -40.33
CA GLY A 345 8.76 67.91 -41.47
C GLY A 345 7.83 68.65 -42.44
N ILE A 346 6.65 68.11 -42.75
CA ILE A 346 5.63 68.79 -43.57
C ILE A 346 5.09 70.03 -42.85
N GLN A 347 4.82 69.93 -41.55
CA GLN A 347 4.33 71.06 -40.74
C GLN A 347 5.36 72.20 -40.71
N ASP A 348 6.64 71.88 -40.53
CA ASP A 348 7.73 72.86 -40.56
C ASP A 348 7.83 73.53 -41.93
N TYR A 349 7.74 72.75 -43.02
CA TYR A 349 7.71 73.27 -44.38
C TYR A 349 6.54 74.23 -44.62
N LEU A 350 5.32 73.83 -44.26
CA LEU A 350 4.12 74.66 -44.39
C LEU A 350 4.18 75.92 -43.54
N THR A 351 4.76 75.83 -42.34
CA THR A 351 4.94 76.98 -41.46
C THR A 351 5.92 77.97 -42.07
N ALA A 352 7.04 77.50 -42.62
CA ALA A 352 7.99 78.35 -43.34
C ALA A 352 7.37 78.99 -44.59
N GLU A 353 6.60 78.23 -45.38
CA GLU A 353 5.92 78.75 -46.58
C GLU A 353 4.85 79.79 -46.23
N ASN A 354 4.01 79.52 -45.21
CA ASN A 354 3.03 80.48 -44.71
C ASN A 354 3.70 81.76 -44.20
N THR A 355 4.82 81.65 -43.49
CA THR A 355 5.60 82.83 -43.06
C THR A 355 6.07 83.64 -44.26
N THR A 356 6.59 82.96 -45.29
CA THR A 356 7.03 83.59 -46.55
C THR A 356 5.86 84.26 -47.29
N LEU A 357 4.67 83.66 -47.30
CA LEU A 357 3.45 84.23 -47.90
C LEU A 357 2.96 85.45 -47.13
N ILE A 358 2.98 85.40 -45.80
CA ILE A 358 2.65 86.55 -44.93
C ILE A 358 3.59 87.72 -45.23
N GLU A 359 4.90 87.46 -45.38
CA GLU A 359 5.87 88.49 -45.76
C GLU A 359 5.62 89.05 -47.17
N LYS A 360 5.32 88.20 -48.16
CA LYS A 360 5.14 88.62 -49.55
C LYS A 360 3.80 89.30 -49.85
N LEU A 361 2.72 88.91 -49.17
CA LEU A 361 1.37 89.36 -49.48
C LEU A 361 0.73 90.12 -48.32
N GLY A 362 0.96 89.68 -47.08
CA GLY A 362 0.40 90.33 -45.88
C GLY A 362 1.01 91.70 -45.63
N VAL A 363 2.34 91.82 -45.69
CA VAL A 363 3.02 93.10 -45.45
C VAL A 363 2.64 94.17 -46.49
N PRO A 364 2.65 93.91 -47.81
CA PRO A 364 2.21 94.91 -48.78
C PRO A 364 0.72 95.28 -48.68
N PHE A 365 -0.13 94.33 -48.27
CA PHE A 365 -1.56 94.62 -48.06
C PHE A 365 -1.79 95.50 -46.84
N LEU A 366 -1.03 95.29 -45.75
CA LEU A 366 -1.05 96.16 -44.58
C LEU A 366 -0.57 97.58 -44.93
N GLU A 367 0.52 97.71 -45.68
CA GLU A 367 1.01 99.01 -46.16
C GLU A 367 0.00 99.73 -47.08
N MET A 368 -0.72 98.97 -47.91
CA MET A 368 -1.79 99.52 -48.76
C MET A 368 -3.00 99.97 -47.94
N ASN A 369 -3.36 99.23 -46.89
CA ASN A 369 -4.45 99.58 -45.99
C ASN A 369 -4.12 100.84 -45.19
N GLU A 370 -2.88 101.00 -44.73
CA GLU A 370 -2.41 102.21 -44.05
C GLU A 370 -2.47 103.44 -44.98
N LYS A 371 -2.10 103.29 -46.26
CA LYS A 371 -2.25 104.36 -47.28
C LYS A 371 -3.72 104.73 -47.53
N LEU A 372 -4.63 103.75 -47.53
CA LEU A 372 -6.07 104.02 -47.69
C LEU A 372 -6.64 104.71 -46.46
N GLN A 373 -6.18 104.35 -45.26
CA GLN A 373 -6.59 104.99 -44.01
C GLN A 373 -6.16 106.46 -43.95
N GLN A 374 -4.91 106.77 -44.31
CA GLN A 374 -4.43 108.15 -44.45
C GLN A 374 -5.26 108.97 -45.45
N LYS A 375 -5.68 108.35 -46.56
CA LYS A 375 -6.51 108.99 -47.58
C LYS A 375 -7.94 109.26 -47.10
N CYS A 376 -8.49 108.39 -46.25
CA CYS A 376 -9.79 108.62 -45.61
C CYS A 376 -9.72 109.77 -44.62
N GLU A 377 -8.64 109.89 -43.84
CA GLU A 377 -8.42 111.02 -42.94
C GLU A 377 -8.31 112.36 -43.69
N GLU A 378 -7.60 112.41 -44.82
CA GLU A 378 -7.56 113.59 -45.69
C GLU A 378 -8.92 114.00 -46.22
N LEU A 379 -9.73 113.04 -46.68
CA LEU A 379 -11.07 113.31 -47.20
C LEU A 379 -12.04 113.77 -46.11
N THR A 380 -11.87 113.25 -44.88
CA THR A 380 -12.68 113.66 -43.72
C THR A 380 -12.38 115.12 -43.37
N LYS A 381 -11.10 115.51 -43.35
CA LYS A 381 -10.67 116.90 -43.16
C LYS A 381 -11.26 117.86 -44.21
N LYS A 382 -11.27 117.45 -45.48
CA LYS A 382 -11.89 118.24 -46.56
C LYS A 382 -13.42 118.37 -46.41
N CYS A 383 -14.09 117.36 -45.87
CA CYS A 383 -15.52 117.44 -45.59
C CYS A 383 -15.81 118.44 -44.44
N GLU A 384 -15.03 118.40 -43.37
CA GLU A 384 -15.14 119.34 -42.24
C GLU A 384 -14.88 120.80 -42.67
N GLU A 385 -13.89 121.03 -43.56
CA GLU A 385 -13.62 122.35 -44.14
C GLU A 385 -14.78 122.87 -44.99
N MET A 386 -15.39 122.00 -45.82
CA MET A 386 -16.58 122.39 -46.60
C MET A 386 -17.80 122.65 -45.72
N GLU A 387 -17.99 121.86 -44.66
CA GLU A 387 -19.11 122.02 -43.73
C GLU A 387 -19.00 123.35 -42.95
N SER A 388 -17.78 123.74 -42.56
CA SER A 388 -17.48 125.06 -41.98
C SER A 388 -17.82 126.21 -42.93
N LEU A 389 -17.40 126.12 -44.20
CA LEU A 389 -17.70 127.12 -45.23
C LEU A 389 -19.20 127.24 -45.54
N TRP A 390 -19.92 126.12 -45.52
CA TRP A 390 -21.35 126.09 -45.80
C TRP A 390 -22.17 126.68 -44.65
N ASN A 391 -21.79 126.38 -43.40
CA ASN A 391 -22.39 126.97 -42.20
C ASN A 391 -22.17 128.49 -42.12
N ALA A 392 -21.00 128.98 -42.53
CA ALA A 392 -20.73 130.42 -42.60
C ALA A 392 -21.64 131.15 -43.61
N LYS A 393 -21.86 130.56 -44.79
CA LYS A 393 -22.77 131.11 -45.81
C LYS A 393 -24.23 131.10 -45.37
N ILE A 394 -24.68 130.05 -44.69
CA ILE A 394 -26.05 129.97 -44.17
C ILE A 394 -26.29 131.04 -43.10
N GLN A 395 -25.34 131.27 -42.20
CA GLN A 395 -25.42 132.32 -41.17
C GLN A 395 -25.50 133.73 -41.78
N GLU A 396 -24.76 133.99 -42.87
CA GLU A 396 -24.79 135.27 -43.59
C GLU A 396 -26.11 135.50 -44.34
N ALA A 397 -26.66 134.44 -44.96
CA ALA A 397 -27.98 134.47 -45.59
C ALA A 397 -29.12 134.67 -44.58
N LEU A 398 -29.03 134.05 -43.39
CA LEU A 398 -30.04 134.21 -42.34
C LEU A 398 -30.04 135.65 -41.78
N LYS A 399 -28.85 136.26 -41.63
CA LYS A 399 -28.69 137.62 -41.12
C LYS A 399 -29.20 138.69 -42.09
N THR A 400 -29.05 138.46 -43.39
CA THR A 400 -29.58 139.36 -44.43
C THR A 400 -31.11 139.29 -44.51
N GLU A 401 -31.70 138.10 -44.34
CA GLU A 401 -33.15 137.92 -44.42
C GLU A 401 -33.90 138.41 -43.17
N ILE A 402 -33.29 138.26 -41.98
CA ILE A 402 -33.82 138.87 -40.75
C ILE A 402 -33.87 140.41 -40.87
N ASN A 403 -32.83 141.03 -41.44
CA ASN A 403 -32.82 142.48 -41.66
C ASN A 403 -33.88 142.92 -42.68
N ARG A 404 -34.12 142.13 -43.73
CA ARG A 404 -35.14 142.41 -44.75
C ARG A 404 -36.56 142.32 -44.17
N ASN A 405 -36.83 141.32 -43.33
CA ASN A 405 -38.12 141.16 -42.65
C ASN A 405 -38.39 142.27 -41.64
N ASN A 406 -37.39 142.74 -40.90
CA ASN A 406 -37.58 143.85 -39.95
C ASN A 406 -37.99 145.15 -40.67
N VAL A 407 -37.36 145.47 -41.80
CA VAL A 407 -37.72 146.65 -42.62
C VAL A 407 -39.16 146.55 -43.14
N LEU A 408 -39.55 145.39 -43.68
CA LEU A 408 -40.92 145.18 -44.17
C LEU A 408 -41.98 145.24 -43.05
N THR A 409 -41.61 144.81 -41.84
CA THR A 409 -42.52 144.84 -40.68
C THR A 409 -42.75 146.28 -40.20
N ASP A 410 -41.72 147.13 -40.23
CA ASP A 410 -41.84 148.54 -39.86
C ASP A 410 -42.59 149.35 -40.91
N GLU A 411 -42.38 149.07 -42.21
CA GLU A 411 -43.16 149.65 -43.31
C GLU A 411 -44.65 149.25 -43.24
N SER A 412 -44.95 148.00 -42.88
CA SER A 412 -46.33 147.52 -42.69
C SER A 412 -47.03 148.23 -41.52
N LYS A 413 -46.34 148.43 -40.39
CA LYS A 413 -46.89 149.16 -39.24
C LYS A 413 -47.14 150.64 -39.55
N GLU A 414 -46.30 151.24 -40.37
CA GLU A 414 -46.46 152.64 -40.78
C GLU A 414 -47.62 152.82 -41.77
N GLN A 415 -47.84 151.84 -42.66
CA GLN A 415 -49.03 151.82 -43.52
C GLN A 415 -50.32 151.60 -42.72
N GLU A 416 -50.32 150.71 -41.73
CA GLU A 416 -51.48 150.51 -40.84
C GLU A 416 -51.84 151.79 -40.07
N LYS A 417 -50.85 152.56 -39.58
CA LYS A 417 -51.09 153.87 -38.97
C LYS A 417 -51.74 154.87 -39.93
N LYS A 418 -51.25 154.96 -41.17
CA LYS A 418 -51.83 155.85 -42.21
C LYS A 418 -53.26 155.45 -42.56
N VAL A 419 -53.55 154.16 -42.64
CA VAL A 419 -54.91 153.65 -42.90
C VAL A 419 -55.85 153.98 -41.72
N ALA A 420 -55.38 153.85 -40.48
CA ALA A 420 -56.15 154.20 -39.29
C ALA A 420 -56.46 155.72 -39.23
N GLU A 421 -55.50 156.58 -39.56
CA GLU A 421 -55.68 158.03 -39.62
C GLU A 421 -56.67 158.45 -40.72
N LEU A 422 -56.54 157.87 -41.93
CA LEU A 422 -57.44 158.15 -43.03
C LEU A 422 -58.87 157.65 -42.75
N SER A 423 -59.02 156.50 -42.08
CA SER A 423 -60.34 155.98 -41.69
C SER A 423 -61.02 156.89 -40.66
N SER A 424 -60.26 157.38 -39.67
CA SER A 424 -60.76 158.34 -38.67
C SER A 424 -61.23 159.66 -39.33
N MET A 425 -60.49 160.14 -40.32
CA MET A 425 -60.79 161.38 -41.03
C MET A 425 -62.04 161.24 -41.92
N VAL A 426 -62.24 160.09 -42.56
CA VAL A 426 -63.46 159.78 -43.33
C VAL A 426 -64.68 159.72 -42.41
N ASP A 427 -64.56 159.11 -41.22
CA ASP A 427 -65.64 159.07 -40.22
C ASP A 427 -65.99 160.45 -39.65
N GLN A 428 -65.01 161.36 -39.59
CA GLN A 428 -65.25 162.74 -39.18
C GLN A 428 -65.96 163.54 -40.27
N MET A 429 -65.53 163.43 -41.53
CA MET A 429 -66.21 164.07 -42.65
C MET A 429 -67.63 163.52 -42.88
N ALA A 430 -67.85 162.23 -42.65
CA ALA A 430 -69.18 161.63 -42.71
C ALA A 430 -70.12 162.18 -41.62
N ARG A 431 -69.60 162.44 -40.41
CA ARG A 431 -70.36 163.08 -39.33
C ARG A 431 -70.72 164.53 -39.66
N GLU A 432 -69.76 165.30 -40.15
CA GLU A 432 -69.97 166.71 -40.53
C GLU A 432 -70.94 166.84 -41.71
N ASN A 433 -70.87 165.95 -42.69
CA ASN A 433 -71.79 165.95 -43.83
C ASN A 433 -73.23 165.62 -43.39
N ASN A 434 -73.41 164.66 -42.47
CA ASN A 434 -74.72 164.36 -41.88
C ASN A 434 -75.26 165.53 -41.05
N GLU A 435 -74.39 166.29 -40.38
CA GLU A 435 -74.79 167.47 -39.62
C GLU A 435 -75.18 168.64 -40.54
N LEU A 436 -74.48 168.81 -41.66
CA LEU A 436 -74.84 169.74 -42.73
C LEU A 436 -76.18 169.38 -43.38
N ILE A 437 -76.43 168.09 -43.62
CA ILE A 437 -77.72 167.60 -44.13
C ILE A 437 -78.84 167.94 -43.14
N ARG A 438 -78.66 167.70 -41.83
CA ARG A 438 -79.63 168.11 -40.80
C ARG A 438 -79.87 169.62 -40.76
N ARG A 439 -78.82 170.43 -40.87
CA ARG A 439 -78.94 171.90 -40.92
C ARG A 439 -79.68 172.34 -42.18
N PHE A 440 -79.42 171.72 -43.31
CA PHE A 440 -80.12 172.00 -44.56
C PHE A 440 -81.60 171.61 -44.49
N GLU A 441 -81.94 170.50 -43.83
CA GLU A 441 -83.33 170.09 -43.59
C GLU A 441 -84.07 171.06 -42.66
N ASN A 442 -83.42 171.57 -41.61
CA ASN A 442 -83.99 172.60 -40.73
C ASN A 442 -84.26 173.91 -41.49
N VAL A 443 -83.30 174.39 -42.29
CA VAL A 443 -83.46 175.60 -43.13
C VAL A 443 -84.53 175.40 -44.20
N LYS A 444 -84.64 174.19 -44.77
CA LYS A 444 -85.71 173.82 -45.70
C LYS A 444 -87.08 173.85 -45.01
N HIS A 445 -87.16 173.40 -43.77
CA HIS A 445 -88.40 173.44 -42.97
C HIS A 445 -88.81 174.88 -42.64
N GLU A 446 -87.86 175.73 -42.24
CA GLU A 446 -88.08 177.17 -41.99
C GLU A 446 -88.50 177.94 -43.25
N ARG A 447 -87.88 177.64 -44.40
CA ARG A 447 -88.27 178.21 -45.68
C ARG A 447 -89.71 177.82 -46.05
N ASP A 448 -90.11 176.58 -45.78
CA ASP A 448 -91.44 176.07 -46.15
C ASP A 448 -92.55 176.52 -45.17
N THR A 449 -92.21 176.91 -43.95
CA THR A 449 -93.13 177.64 -43.03
C THR A 449 -93.28 179.11 -43.44
N LEU A 450 -92.19 179.79 -43.83
CA LEU A 450 -92.23 181.14 -44.39
C LEU A 450 -93.01 181.21 -45.71
N ARG A 451 -92.91 180.19 -46.56
CA ARG A 451 -93.72 180.10 -47.79
C ARG A 451 -95.22 179.92 -47.52
N ARG A 452 -95.58 179.27 -46.40
CA ARG A 452 -96.98 179.08 -46.01
C ARG A 452 -97.59 180.33 -45.36
N SER A 453 -96.80 181.15 -44.67
CA SER A 453 -97.28 182.44 -44.16
C SER A 453 -97.45 183.48 -45.28
N LEU A 454 -96.57 183.47 -46.29
CA LEU A 454 -96.64 184.39 -47.43
C LEU A 454 -97.82 184.12 -48.39
N ALA A 455 -98.37 182.90 -48.39
CA ALA A 455 -99.39 182.47 -49.35
C ALA A 455 -100.84 182.72 -48.90
N MET A 456 -101.07 183.18 -47.66
CA MET A 456 -102.44 183.43 -47.15
C MET A 456 -102.94 184.87 -47.37
N ASP A 457 -102.07 185.84 -47.69
CA ASP A 457 -102.49 187.25 -47.55
C ASP A 457 -102.73 188.03 -48.85
N GLN A 458 -102.39 187.53 -50.05
CA GLN A 458 -102.67 188.30 -51.28
C GLN A 458 -103.08 187.44 -52.48
N VAL A 459 -104.38 187.09 -52.52
CA VAL A 459 -105.14 186.86 -53.76
C VAL A 459 -106.13 188.02 -53.94
N THR A 460 -105.66 189.11 -54.57
CA THR A 460 -106.32 189.72 -55.74
C THR A 460 -105.33 190.59 -56.50
N LYS A 461 -104.81 190.07 -57.62
CA LYS A 461 -104.61 190.70 -58.95
C LYS A 461 -103.29 190.31 -59.63
N LYS A 462 -103.50 189.58 -60.73
CA LYS A 462 -103.04 189.85 -62.10
C LYS A 462 -101.59 189.59 -62.55
N ASP A 463 -101.60 188.83 -63.64
CA ASP A 463 -100.96 189.06 -64.94
C ASP A 463 -99.53 188.54 -65.20
N HIS A 464 -99.57 187.56 -66.12
CA HIS A 464 -98.69 187.26 -67.24
C HIS A 464 -97.56 186.21 -67.09
N PRO A 465 -97.60 185.17 -67.95
CA PRO A 465 -96.48 184.28 -68.24
C PRO A 465 -95.79 184.67 -69.56
N LYS A 466 -94.51 184.31 -69.71
CA LYS A 466 -94.00 183.65 -70.92
C LYS A 466 -92.57 183.08 -70.72
N PRO A 467 -92.19 182.05 -71.51
CA PRO A 467 -90.93 181.31 -71.46
C PRO A 467 -89.92 181.76 -72.54
N ILE A 468 -88.70 181.17 -72.56
CA ILE A 468 -87.93 180.67 -73.74
C ILE A 468 -86.42 180.40 -73.44
N VAL A 469 -85.97 179.17 -73.80
CA VAL A 469 -84.73 178.69 -74.50
C VAL A 469 -83.29 178.88 -73.93
N GLY A 470 -82.56 177.74 -73.81
CA GLY A 470 -81.38 177.42 -74.65
C GLY A 470 -79.94 177.37 -74.07
N SER A 471 -79.39 176.14 -73.89
CA SER A 471 -78.00 175.61 -74.13
C SER A 471 -76.76 176.30 -73.45
N PRO A 472 -75.47 175.85 -73.57
CA PRO A 472 -74.82 174.63 -74.13
C PRO A 472 -73.61 174.00 -73.33
N LEU A 473 -73.12 172.83 -73.81
CA LEU A 473 -71.72 172.25 -73.88
C LEU A 473 -70.68 172.34 -72.72
N ARG A 474 -70.07 171.19 -72.32
CA ARG A 474 -68.70 170.67 -72.67
C ARG A 474 -68.30 169.46 -71.79
N TYR A 475 -67.37 168.64 -72.34
CA TYR A 475 -66.77 167.34 -71.95
C TYR A 475 -66.83 166.84 -70.51
#